data_AF-A0A482ZM10-F1
#
_entry.id   AF-A0A482ZM10-F1
#
_cell.length_a   1.000
_cell.length_b   1.000
_cell.length_c   1.000
_cell.angle_alpha   90.00
_cell.angle_beta   90.00
_cell.angle_gamma   90.00
#
_symmetry.space_group_name_H-M   'P 1'
#
loop_
_entity.id
_entity.type
_entity.pdbx_description
1 polymer ?
#
loop_
_entity_poly.entity_id
_entity_poly.type
_entity_poly.pdbx_seq_one_letter_code
_entity_poly.pdbx_strand_id
1 'polypeptide(L)'
;MRNDLLDTLKSETVGILGWTRDVVETTGERFIRQLTSALWYIDANHDQFIDRNIKIPSCFEKFKVRSCLVCMHASHEYVLVSFQGYNDFASKKIKRPRLSEKGLKVHIDALSDALSQPWLSRAIFRSLREPTEGLVKALQQYKEYLNKHTSNVDRAHHSRTSEIQVDKTSLTTLLPSKDIPDTYSHLVDMLESKPLYTPVFVQDFTPQDRFNRRHWLHNLVVPFDAMLYSYAHGNSFGSLNFIWRVESEVDQSRNSQTLVKVSSNLPVFASRDVRRTFVQTYNRLSGTPKSVLRNIFATITGDLTSAVSSK
;
A
#
# COMPACT_ATOMS: atom_id res chain seq x y z
N MET A 1 31.16 17.78 -12.49
CA MET A 1 29.83 17.30 -12.06
C MET A 1 28.82 17.86 -13.06
N ARG A 2 28.33 17.05 -14.00
CA ARG A 2 27.24 17.49 -14.89
C ARG A 2 26.00 17.55 -14.02
N ASN A 3 25.52 18.76 -13.77
CA ASN A 3 24.45 19.01 -12.83
C ASN A 3 23.31 19.49 -13.70
N ASP A 4 22.47 18.57 -14.19
CA ASP A 4 21.40 18.90 -15.14
C ASP A 4 20.41 19.90 -14.53
N LEU A 5 20.35 19.98 -13.18
CA LEU A 5 19.70 21.05 -12.46
C LEU A 5 20.33 22.43 -12.76
N LEU A 6 21.66 22.53 -12.82
CA LEU A 6 22.37 23.75 -13.20
C LEU A 6 22.17 24.09 -14.66
N ASP A 7 22.14 23.09 -15.56
CA ASP A 7 21.95 23.36 -16.99
C ASP A 7 20.49 23.71 -17.32
N THR A 8 19.51 23.14 -16.58
CA THR A 8 18.09 23.51 -16.65
C THR A 8 17.80 24.83 -15.98
N LEU A 9 18.45 25.12 -14.84
CA LEU A 9 18.41 26.46 -14.25
C LEU A 9 19.00 27.44 -15.26
N LYS A 10 20.16 27.19 -15.87
CA LYS A 10 20.74 28.07 -16.91
C LYS A 10 19.82 28.30 -18.13
N SER A 11 19.07 27.30 -18.59
CA SER A 11 18.17 27.43 -19.76
C SER A 11 16.82 28.08 -19.43
N GLU A 12 16.25 27.81 -18.24
CA GLU A 12 15.00 28.43 -17.78
C GLU A 12 15.24 29.81 -17.13
N THR A 13 16.49 30.18 -16.84
CA THR A 13 16.88 31.46 -16.23
C THR A 13 17.70 32.37 -17.15
N VAL A 14 17.47 32.34 -18.46
CA VAL A 14 17.83 33.46 -19.33
C VAL A 14 16.93 34.66 -18.94
N GLY A 15 17.29 35.34 -17.85
CA GLY A 15 16.57 36.50 -17.31
C GLY A 15 16.48 36.62 -15.79
N ILE A 16 16.86 35.63 -14.98
CA ILE A 16 16.84 35.78 -13.51
C ILE A 16 18.17 36.36 -13.04
N LEU A 17 18.20 37.69 -12.89
CA LEU A 17 19.26 38.47 -12.27
C LEU A 17 19.75 37.81 -10.96
N GLY A 18 20.98 37.29 -10.93
CA GLY A 18 21.68 36.89 -9.69
C GLY A 18 22.44 35.57 -9.72
N TRP A 19 22.22 34.70 -10.71
CA TRP A 19 22.91 33.43 -10.84
C TRP A 19 24.07 33.52 -11.84
N THR A 20 25.23 34.00 -11.39
CA THR A 20 26.49 33.87 -12.16
C THR A 20 27.15 32.54 -11.85
N ARG A 21 28.01 32.07 -12.76
CA ARG A 21 28.84 30.86 -12.58
C ARG A 21 29.56 30.87 -11.22
N ASP A 22 30.07 32.03 -10.82
CA ASP A 22 30.80 32.21 -9.57
C ASP A 22 29.93 32.01 -8.33
N VAL A 23 28.66 32.42 -8.35
CA VAL A 23 27.73 32.22 -7.22
C VAL A 23 27.37 30.74 -7.05
N VAL A 24 27.21 30.03 -8.17
CA VAL A 24 26.94 28.58 -8.18
C VAL A 24 28.15 27.78 -7.70
N GLU A 25 29.35 28.16 -8.12
CA GLU A 25 30.60 27.44 -7.82
C GLU A 25 31.18 27.80 -6.43
N THR A 26 30.57 28.75 -5.70
CA THR A 26 31.02 29.15 -4.35
C THR A 26 29.95 28.89 -3.28
N THR A 27 29.06 29.85 -3.00
CA THR A 27 28.09 29.77 -1.89
C THR A 27 26.86 28.91 -2.24
N GLY A 28 26.49 28.86 -3.52
CA GLY A 28 25.34 28.10 -4.01
C GLY A 28 25.58 26.60 -4.18
N GLU A 29 26.84 26.14 -4.25
CA GLU A 29 27.16 24.75 -4.59
C GLU A 29 26.57 23.76 -3.58
N ARG A 30 26.72 24.07 -2.28
CA ARG A 30 26.20 23.25 -1.19
C ARG A 30 24.67 23.16 -1.25
N PHE A 31 23.99 24.28 -1.49
CA PHE A 31 22.54 24.33 -1.62
C PHE A 31 22.06 23.50 -2.81
N ILE A 32 22.69 23.67 -3.98
CA ILE A 32 22.35 22.90 -5.18
C ILE A 32 22.58 21.40 -4.96
N ARG A 33 23.67 21.00 -4.30
CA ARG A 33 23.93 19.60 -3.96
C ARG A 33 22.85 19.02 -3.03
N GLN A 34 22.43 19.79 -2.03
CA GLN A 34 21.36 19.38 -1.10
C GLN A 34 20.00 19.26 -1.80
N LEU A 35 19.65 20.23 -2.65
CA LEU A 35 18.44 20.22 -3.46
C LEU A 35 18.42 19.04 -4.42
N THR A 36 19.52 18.84 -5.14
CA THR A 36 19.70 17.70 -6.06
C THR A 36 19.54 16.38 -5.31
N SER A 37 20.19 16.23 -4.16
CA SER A 37 20.11 15.04 -3.32
C SER A 37 18.67 14.75 -2.85
N ALA A 38 17.92 15.79 -2.44
CA ALA A 38 16.54 15.65 -2.02
C ALA A 38 15.61 15.24 -3.18
N LEU A 39 15.77 15.86 -4.36
CA LEU A 39 15.01 15.50 -5.57
C LEU A 39 15.28 14.05 -5.99
N TRP A 40 16.55 13.63 -5.96
CA TRP A 40 16.94 12.24 -6.21
C TRP A 40 16.29 11.24 -5.25
N TYR A 41 16.16 11.60 -3.97
CA TYR A 41 15.60 10.71 -2.96
C TYR A 41 14.10 10.45 -3.17
N ILE A 42 13.36 11.45 -3.66
CA ILE A 42 11.92 11.34 -3.91
C ILE A 42 11.54 10.92 -5.33
N ASP A 43 12.47 10.99 -6.27
CA ASP A 43 12.30 10.73 -7.70
C ASP A 43 11.45 9.48 -8.01
N ALA A 44 11.80 8.33 -7.42
CA ALA A 44 11.12 7.07 -7.65
C ALA A 44 9.70 6.98 -7.05
N ASN A 45 9.26 7.98 -6.29
CA ASN A 45 8.07 7.92 -5.44
C ASN A 45 7.09 9.08 -5.71
N HIS A 46 7.27 9.86 -6.78
CA HIS A 46 6.36 10.96 -7.12
C HIS A 46 4.88 10.53 -7.16
N ASP A 47 4.58 9.33 -7.66
CA ASP A 47 3.21 8.81 -7.73
C ASP A 47 2.61 8.67 -6.32
N GLN A 48 3.41 8.29 -5.33
CA GLN A 48 2.97 8.18 -3.94
C GLN A 48 2.61 9.53 -3.33
N PHE A 49 3.27 10.62 -3.75
CA PHE A 49 2.90 11.98 -3.34
C PHE A 49 1.57 12.39 -3.99
N ILE A 50 1.41 12.12 -5.29
CA ILE A 50 0.17 12.41 -6.05
C ILE A 50 -1.03 11.68 -5.46
N ASP A 51 -0.92 10.37 -5.19
CA ASP A 51 -1.96 9.54 -4.58
C ASP A 51 -2.45 10.08 -3.23
N ARG A 52 -1.59 10.84 -2.53
CA ARG A 52 -1.87 11.43 -1.22
C ARG A 52 -2.24 12.90 -1.30
N ASN A 53 -2.48 13.42 -2.52
CA ASN A 53 -2.76 14.82 -2.79
C ASN A 53 -1.67 15.77 -2.26
N ILE A 54 -0.42 15.32 -2.21
CA ILE A 54 0.74 16.13 -1.83
C ILE A 54 1.39 16.63 -3.12
N LYS A 55 1.38 17.96 -3.30
CA LYS A 55 1.89 18.60 -4.52
C LYS A 55 3.36 18.95 -4.37
N ILE A 56 4.18 18.42 -5.28
CA ILE A 56 5.56 18.86 -5.45
C ILE A 56 5.52 20.14 -6.31
N PRO A 57 6.35 21.17 -6.03
CA PRO A 57 6.41 22.36 -6.85
C PRO A 57 6.67 22.04 -8.33
N SER A 58 5.90 22.66 -9.24
CA SER A 58 5.92 22.36 -10.68
C SER A 58 7.28 22.54 -11.34
N CYS A 59 8.11 23.47 -10.86
CA CYS A 59 9.49 23.64 -11.34
C CYS A 59 10.38 22.42 -11.04
N PHE A 60 10.00 21.58 -10.06
CA PHE A 60 10.72 20.36 -9.71
C PHE A 60 10.12 19.09 -10.30
N GLU A 61 8.89 19.13 -10.80
CA GLU A 61 8.25 18.00 -11.49
C GLU A 61 9.00 17.58 -12.76
N LYS A 62 9.68 18.54 -13.41
CA LYS A 62 10.52 18.33 -14.59
C LYS A 62 11.72 17.42 -14.31
N PHE A 63 12.12 17.26 -13.05
CA PHE A 63 13.25 16.41 -12.65
C PHE A 63 12.85 14.97 -12.27
N LYS A 64 11.61 14.54 -12.59
CA LYS A 64 11.19 13.15 -12.46
C LYS A 64 11.90 12.29 -13.53
N VAL A 65 12.68 11.30 -13.11
CA VAL A 65 13.16 10.21 -13.96
C VAL A 65 11.95 9.37 -14.34
N ARG A 66 11.33 9.72 -15.47
CA ARG A 66 10.46 8.77 -16.16
C ARG A 66 11.35 7.62 -16.61
N SER A 67 11.16 6.43 -16.04
CA SER A 67 11.69 5.21 -16.62
C SER A 67 11.04 5.02 -17.97
N CYS A 68 11.65 5.56 -19.03
CA CYS A 68 11.26 5.26 -20.39
C CYS A 68 11.71 3.83 -20.68
N LEU A 69 10.77 2.90 -20.68
CA LEU A 69 10.88 1.71 -21.53
C LEU A 69 9.97 1.95 -22.75
N VAL A 70 10.65 2.28 -23.85
CA VAL A 70 10.31 2.01 -25.26
C VAL A 70 8.89 2.34 -25.75
N CYS A 71 8.78 3.40 -26.57
CA CYS A 71 7.88 3.41 -27.72
C CYS A 71 8.63 4.00 -28.92
N MET A 72 9.14 3.13 -29.79
CA MET A 72 9.62 3.51 -31.12
C MET A 72 8.39 3.52 -32.04
N HIS A 73 7.68 4.65 -32.12
CA HIS A 73 6.76 4.93 -33.23
C HIS A 73 6.85 6.40 -33.62
N ALA A 74 6.93 6.60 -34.93
CA ALA A 74 7.30 7.82 -35.62
C ALA A 74 6.47 9.05 -35.24
N SER A 75 7.09 10.01 -34.56
CA SER A 75 6.90 11.45 -34.80
C SER A 75 7.88 12.23 -33.91
N HIS A 76 8.61 13.13 -34.55
CA HIS A 76 9.67 13.94 -33.95
C HIS A 76 9.07 14.99 -33.01
N GLU A 77 9.43 14.94 -31.72
CA GLU A 77 9.94 16.09 -30.96
C GLU A 77 10.49 15.59 -29.60
N TYR A 78 11.81 15.51 -29.48
CA TYR A 78 12.48 15.10 -28.24
C TYR A 78 12.74 16.33 -27.38
N VAL A 79 12.15 16.38 -26.19
CA VAL A 79 12.73 17.10 -25.05
C VAL A 79 13.00 16.09 -23.94
N LEU A 80 14.13 15.40 -24.08
CA LEU A 80 14.74 14.63 -22.99
C LEU A 80 15.51 15.61 -22.11
N VAL A 81 14.90 16.09 -21.03
CA VAL A 81 15.67 16.55 -19.87
C VAL A 81 15.55 15.45 -18.82
N SER A 82 16.16 14.30 -19.11
CA SER A 82 16.38 13.32 -18.05
C SER A 82 17.32 13.96 -17.03
N PHE A 83 16.93 13.96 -15.76
CA PHE A 83 17.82 14.21 -14.63
C PHE A 83 18.88 13.07 -14.61
N GLN A 84 19.91 13.18 -15.45
CA GLN A 84 20.98 12.20 -15.64
C GLN A 84 22.13 12.53 -14.70
N GLY A 85 21.96 12.08 -13.46
CA GLY A 85 22.94 12.25 -12.39
C GLY A 85 23.53 10.92 -11.92
N TYR A 86 24.51 11.06 -11.02
CA TYR A 86 25.29 10.00 -10.39
C TYR A 86 24.45 8.89 -9.69
N ASN A 87 23.13 9.00 -9.58
CA ASN A 87 22.25 8.05 -8.88
C ASN A 87 21.16 7.43 -9.78
N ASP A 88 21.44 7.21 -11.07
CA ASP A 88 20.58 6.34 -11.88
C ASP A 88 20.61 4.90 -11.35
N PHE A 89 19.63 4.59 -10.50
CA PHE A 89 19.48 3.27 -9.87
C PHE A 89 19.27 2.16 -10.91
N ALA A 90 18.69 2.48 -12.09
CA ALA A 90 18.43 1.52 -13.14
C ALA A 90 19.73 1.11 -13.86
N SER A 91 20.56 2.07 -14.29
CA SER A 91 21.87 1.74 -14.90
C SER A 91 22.85 1.14 -13.90
N LYS A 92 22.80 1.54 -12.62
CA LYS A 92 23.70 1.02 -11.58
C LYS A 92 23.26 -0.30 -10.95
N LYS A 93 22.09 -0.84 -11.29
CA LYS A 93 21.48 -2.03 -10.65
C LYS A 93 21.42 -1.93 -9.12
N ILE A 94 21.29 -0.71 -8.59
CA ILE A 94 21.21 -0.45 -7.14
C ILE A 94 19.72 -0.42 -6.74
N LYS A 95 19.39 -1.00 -5.59
CA LYS A 95 18.03 -0.98 -5.06
C LYS A 95 17.59 0.47 -4.79
N ARG A 96 16.44 0.85 -5.36
CA ARG A 96 15.85 2.17 -5.14
C ARG A 96 15.61 2.41 -3.64
N PRO A 97 15.95 3.59 -3.10
CA PRO A 97 15.71 3.89 -1.70
C PRO A 97 14.22 3.92 -1.42
N ARG A 98 13.82 3.26 -0.33
CA ARG A 98 12.45 3.35 0.19
C ARG A 98 12.33 4.62 1.01
N LEU A 99 11.28 5.40 0.79
CA LEU A 99 10.99 6.56 1.63
C LEU A 99 10.79 6.12 3.08
N SER A 100 11.54 6.74 3.97
CA SER A 100 11.48 6.56 5.41
C SER A 100 11.39 7.91 6.09
N GLU A 101 10.78 7.94 7.28
CA GLU A 101 10.71 9.15 8.12
C GLU A 101 12.11 9.73 8.35
N LYS A 102 13.06 8.87 8.78
CA LYS A 102 14.45 9.27 9.05
C LYS A 102 15.13 9.84 7.82
N GLY A 103 14.97 9.21 6.65
CA GLY A 103 15.59 9.70 5.42
C GLY A 103 14.98 11.01 4.94
N LEU A 104 13.64 11.16 5.01
CA LEU A 104 12.98 12.43 4.71
C LEU A 104 13.43 13.55 5.65
N LYS A 105 13.56 13.24 6.95
CA LYS A 105 14.05 14.20 7.96
C LYS A 105 15.45 14.72 7.63
N VAL A 106 16.38 13.86 7.20
CA VAL A 106 17.73 14.29 6.79
C VAL A 106 17.67 15.33 5.66
N HIS A 107 16.83 15.10 4.64
CA HIS A 107 16.70 16.04 3.52
C HIS A 107 15.95 17.32 3.91
N ILE A 108 14.91 17.22 4.74
CA ILE A 108 14.18 18.39 5.28
C ILE A 108 15.11 19.29 6.10
N ASP A 109 15.87 18.70 7.02
CA ASP A 109 16.77 19.45 7.90
C ASP A 109 17.90 20.10 7.06
N ALA A 110 18.46 19.37 6.08
CA ALA A 110 19.48 19.90 5.19
C ALA A 110 18.99 21.06 4.31
N LEU A 111 17.77 20.97 3.76
CA LEU A 111 17.18 22.05 2.94
C LEU A 111 16.77 23.25 3.81
N SER A 112 16.26 23.01 5.01
CA SER A 112 15.86 24.08 5.94
C SER A 112 17.07 24.87 6.43
N ASP A 113 18.20 24.21 6.73
CA ASP A 113 19.48 24.84 7.03
C ASP A 113 19.96 25.73 5.87
N ALA A 114 19.83 25.22 4.65
CA ALA A 114 20.23 25.94 3.44
C ALA A 114 19.31 27.15 3.15
N LEU A 115 18.01 27.02 3.39
CA LEU A 115 17.03 28.10 3.28
C LEU A 115 17.23 29.21 4.32
N SER A 116 17.82 28.87 5.47
CA SER A 116 18.10 29.81 6.56
C SER A 116 19.34 30.68 6.30
N GLN A 117 20.09 30.42 5.22
CA GLN A 117 21.31 31.15 4.92
C GLN A 117 21.00 32.58 4.44
N PRO A 118 21.73 33.61 4.94
CA PRO A 118 21.46 35.01 4.62
C PRO A 118 21.54 35.35 3.13
N TRP A 119 22.43 34.69 2.38
CA TRP A 119 22.61 34.94 0.95
C TRP A 119 21.35 34.58 0.15
N LEU A 120 20.61 33.53 0.54
CA LEU A 120 19.38 33.09 -0.12
C LEU A 120 18.16 33.95 0.26
N SER A 121 18.29 34.79 1.29
CA SER A 121 17.23 35.74 1.68
C SER A 121 17.10 36.93 0.74
N ARG A 122 18.04 37.12 -0.20
CA ARG A 122 18.02 38.22 -1.17
C ARG A 122 16.90 38.00 -2.20
N ALA A 123 16.23 39.09 -2.60
CA ALA A 123 15.09 39.03 -3.53
C ALA A 123 15.41 38.36 -4.88
N ILE A 124 16.67 38.45 -5.33
CA ILE A 124 17.20 37.78 -6.52
C ILE A 124 17.04 36.25 -6.52
N PHE A 125 16.95 35.63 -5.34
CA PHE A 125 16.80 34.18 -5.18
C PHE A 125 15.37 33.74 -4.87
N ARG A 126 14.40 34.67 -4.84
CA ARG A 126 13.00 34.37 -4.51
C ARG A 126 12.41 33.26 -5.38
N SER A 127 12.70 33.28 -6.67
CA SER A 127 12.22 32.31 -7.66
C SER A 127 12.66 30.86 -7.39
N LEU A 128 13.74 30.64 -6.64
CA LEU A 128 14.21 29.31 -6.23
C LEU A 128 13.87 29.01 -4.78
N ARG A 129 13.91 30.03 -3.92
CA ARG A 129 13.56 29.94 -2.50
C ARG A 129 12.12 29.47 -2.32
N GLU A 130 11.15 30.12 -2.96
CA GLU A 130 9.72 29.81 -2.80
C GLU A 130 9.39 28.37 -3.22
N PRO A 131 9.86 27.86 -4.38
CA PRO A 131 9.67 26.46 -4.68
C PRO A 131 10.39 25.52 -3.71
N THR A 132 11.60 25.87 -3.26
CA THR A 132 12.34 25.01 -2.31
C THR A 132 11.61 24.94 -0.95
N GLU A 133 11.02 26.04 -0.49
CA GLU A 133 10.13 26.04 0.68
C GLU A 133 8.88 25.16 0.44
N GLY A 134 8.30 25.21 -0.76
CA GLY A 134 7.21 24.33 -1.17
C GLY A 134 7.61 22.85 -1.15
N LEU A 135 8.82 22.52 -1.60
CA LEU A 135 9.36 21.17 -1.56
C LEU A 135 9.53 20.69 -0.11
N VAL A 136 10.12 21.51 0.77
CA VAL A 136 10.26 21.18 2.20
C VAL A 136 8.90 20.89 2.83
N LYS A 137 7.87 21.70 2.54
CA LYS A 137 6.50 21.47 3.00
C LYS A 137 5.94 20.12 2.51
N ALA A 138 6.12 19.80 1.24
CA ALA A 138 5.67 18.53 0.66
C ALA A 138 6.36 17.32 1.34
N LEU A 139 7.67 17.39 1.56
CA LEU A 139 8.43 16.34 2.26
C LEU A 139 7.94 16.17 3.70
N GLN A 140 7.66 17.28 4.40
CA GLN A 140 7.16 17.28 5.77
C GLN A 140 5.76 16.66 5.87
N GLN A 141 4.85 17.00 4.95
CA GLN A 141 3.51 16.39 4.87
C GLN A 141 3.59 14.87 4.67
N TYR A 142 4.47 14.42 3.78
CA TYR A 142 4.65 12.99 3.53
C TYR A 142 5.28 12.29 4.75
N LYS A 143 6.24 12.93 5.43
CA LYS A 143 6.81 12.43 6.69
C LYS A 143 5.74 12.25 7.77
N GLU A 144 4.85 13.22 7.94
CA GLU A 144 3.74 13.14 8.89
C GLU A 144 2.75 12.04 8.55
N TYR A 145 2.48 11.84 7.25
CA TYR A 145 1.70 10.69 6.79
C TYR A 145 2.35 9.37 7.19
N LEU A 146 3.67 9.21 6.98
CA LEU A 146 4.38 8.00 7.38
C LEU A 146 4.29 7.76 8.90
N ASN A 147 4.35 8.82 9.70
CA ASN A 147 4.24 8.73 11.16
C ASN A 147 2.84 8.29 11.57
N LYS A 148 1.79 8.93 11.03
CA LYS A 148 0.39 8.52 11.29
C LYS A 148 0.12 7.09 10.85
N HIS A 149 0.62 6.69 9.69
CA HIS A 149 0.50 5.33 9.20
C HIS A 149 1.21 4.34 10.11
N THR A 150 2.45 4.63 10.55
CA THR A 150 3.21 3.78 11.46
C THR A 150 2.53 3.68 12.82
N SER A 151 2.09 4.78 13.41
CA SER A 151 1.34 4.79 14.68
C SER A 151 0.00 4.06 14.59
N ASN A 152 -0.71 4.14 13.46
CA ASN A 152 -1.94 3.38 13.24
C ASN A 152 -1.68 1.89 13.11
N VAL A 153 -0.62 1.51 12.39
CA VAL A 153 -0.17 0.11 12.27
C VAL A 153 0.29 -0.43 13.63
N ASP A 154 1.04 0.35 14.41
CA ASP A 154 1.47 -0.02 15.75
C ASP A 154 0.28 -0.14 16.70
N ARG A 155 -0.68 0.78 16.66
CA ARG A 155 -1.93 0.69 17.45
C ARG A 155 -2.76 -0.54 17.06
N ALA A 156 -2.85 -0.85 15.76
CA ALA A 156 -3.52 -2.06 15.29
C ALA A 156 -2.75 -3.34 15.68
N HIS A 157 -1.43 -3.28 15.79
CA HIS A 157 -0.59 -4.38 16.26
C HIS A 157 -0.74 -4.64 17.77
N HIS A 158 -0.79 -3.57 18.58
CA HIS A 158 -0.89 -3.64 20.03
C HIS A 158 -2.33 -3.76 20.55
N SER A 159 -3.36 -3.57 19.70
CA SER A 159 -4.73 -3.90 20.04
C SER A 159 -4.84 -5.42 20.24
N ARG A 160 -5.13 -5.83 21.49
CA ARG A 160 -5.39 -7.23 21.86
C ARG A 160 -6.76 -7.73 21.38
N THR A 161 -7.58 -6.85 20.83
CA THR A 161 -8.89 -7.18 20.30
C THR A 161 -8.76 -7.39 18.80
N SER A 162 -8.99 -8.62 18.34
CA SER A 162 -9.16 -8.91 16.93
C SER A 162 -10.50 -8.31 16.48
N GLU A 163 -10.51 -7.01 16.20
CA GLU A 163 -11.68 -6.36 15.64
C GLU A 163 -11.89 -6.87 14.21
N ILE A 164 -13.11 -7.34 13.93
CA ILE A 164 -13.58 -7.59 12.57
C ILE A 164 -13.43 -6.26 11.83
N GLN A 165 -12.41 -6.14 10.97
CA GLN A 165 -12.24 -4.94 10.15
C GLN A 165 -13.40 -4.88 9.16
N VAL A 166 -14.38 -4.01 9.44
CA VAL A 166 -15.58 -3.80 8.63
C VAL A 166 -15.22 -3.47 7.17
N ASP A 167 -14.13 -2.74 6.96
CA ASP A 167 -13.58 -2.39 5.63
C ASP A 167 -13.14 -3.60 4.77
N LYS A 168 -13.10 -4.81 5.33
CA LYS A 168 -12.70 -6.05 4.65
C LYS A 168 -13.85 -7.03 4.44
N THR A 169 -15.08 -6.58 4.67
CA THR A 169 -16.30 -7.34 4.42
C THR A 169 -16.98 -6.84 3.15
N SER A 170 -17.47 -7.74 2.30
CA SER A 170 -18.39 -7.40 1.21
C SER A 170 -19.62 -8.29 1.26
N LEU A 171 -20.80 -7.71 1.02
CA LEU A 171 -22.05 -8.44 0.86
C LEU A 171 -22.55 -8.20 -0.57
N THR A 172 -22.70 -9.27 -1.34
CA THR A 172 -23.09 -9.22 -2.74
C THR A 172 -24.38 -10.02 -2.92
N THR A 173 -25.36 -9.44 -3.61
CA THR A 173 -26.56 -10.17 -4.04
C THR A 173 -26.24 -10.95 -5.32
N LEU A 174 -26.50 -12.25 -5.30
CA LEU A 174 -26.42 -13.14 -6.45
C LEU A 174 -27.81 -13.30 -7.04
N LEU A 175 -27.93 -12.96 -8.31
CA LEU A 175 -29.15 -13.17 -9.08
C LEU A 175 -29.20 -14.62 -9.60
N PRO A 176 -30.41 -15.19 -9.73
CA PRO A 176 -30.59 -16.55 -10.22
C PRO A 176 -30.06 -16.70 -11.66
N SER A 177 -29.24 -17.72 -11.87
CA SER A 177 -28.79 -18.16 -13.19
C SER A 177 -29.54 -19.41 -13.63
N LYS A 178 -29.90 -19.47 -14.91
CA LYS A 178 -30.52 -20.66 -15.53
C LYS A 178 -29.49 -21.72 -15.91
N ASP A 179 -28.29 -21.27 -16.27
CA ASP A 179 -27.18 -22.15 -16.64
C ASP A 179 -26.24 -22.28 -15.45
N ILE A 180 -26.31 -23.44 -14.78
CA ILE A 180 -25.51 -23.74 -13.59
C ILE A 180 -24.53 -24.84 -13.96
N PRO A 181 -23.22 -24.55 -13.94
CA PRO A 181 -22.21 -25.57 -14.13
C PRO A 181 -22.29 -26.66 -13.06
N ASP A 182 -22.07 -27.91 -13.46
CA ASP A 182 -22.07 -29.08 -12.56
C ASP A 182 -21.12 -28.94 -11.37
N THR A 183 -20.08 -28.09 -11.49
CA THR A 183 -19.14 -27.78 -10.41
C THR A 183 -19.79 -27.14 -9.18
N TYR A 184 -21.01 -26.63 -9.29
CA TYR A 184 -21.76 -26.02 -8.19
C TYR A 184 -22.88 -26.92 -7.64
N SER A 185 -23.16 -28.07 -8.27
CA SER A 185 -24.26 -28.99 -7.91
C SER A 185 -24.33 -29.27 -6.41
N HIS A 186 -23.23 -29.72 -5.81
CA HIS A 186 -23.18 -30.06 -4.38
C HIS A 186 -23.45 -28.86 -3.47
N LEU A 187 -23.03 -27.64 -3.85
CA LEU A 187 -23.35 -26.43 -3.09
C LEU A 187 -24.85 -26.09 -3.22
N VAL A 188 -25.38 -26.19 -4.44
CA VAL A 188 -26.78 -25.92 -4.74
C VAL A 188 -27.70 -26.86 -3.97
N ASP A 189 -27.44 -28.17 -4.02
CA ASP A 189 -28.21 -29.19 -3.29
C ASP A 189 -28.26 -28.88 -1.78
N MET A 190 -27.11 -28.49 -1.21
CA MET A 190 -27.06 -28.17 0.21
C MET A 190 -27.82 -26.87 0.54
N LEU A 191 -27.73 -25.86 -0.32
CA LEU A 191 -28.53 -24.64 -0.16
C LEU A 191 -30.03 -24.93 -0.31
N GLU A 192 -30.42 -25.81 -1.22
CA GLU A 192 -31.82 -26.21 -1.40
C GLU A 192 -32.38 -26.94 -0.18
N SER A 193 -31.57 -27.83 0.41
CA SER A 193 -31.92 -28.59 1.61
C SER A 193 -32.11 -27.72 2.86
N LYS A 194 -31.53 -26.50 2.88
CA LYS A 194 -31.56 -25.61 4.03
C LYS A 194 -32.66 -24.55 3.93
N PRO A 195 -33.25 -24.15 5.07
CA PRO A 195 -34.24 -23.09 5.08
C PRO A 195 -33.60 -21.74 4.72
N LEU A 196 -34.42 -20.83 4.20
CA LEU A 196 -34.02 -19.47 3.82
C LEU A 196 -33.30 -18.75 4.97
N TYR A 197 -32.35 -17.88 4.63
CA TYR A 197 -31.51 -17.13 5.57
C TYR A 197 -30.59 -17.99 6.46
N THR A 198 -30.36 -19.25 6.09
CA THR A 198 -29.38 -20.12 6.78
C THR A 198 -28.03 -20.04 6.09
N PRO A 199 -26.97 -19.55 6.75
CA PRO A 199 -25.66 -19.40 6.14
C PRO A 199 -24.98 -20.75 5.91
N VAL A 200 -24.32 -20.84 4.76
CA VAL A 200 -23.53 -21.98 4.30
C VAL A 200 -22.11 -21.51 4.09
N PHE A 201 -21.15 -22.25 4.65
CA PHE A 201 -19.73 -21.96 4.44
C PHE A 201 -19.30 -22.47 3.07
N VAL A 202 -18.86 -21.56 2.20
CA VAL A 202 -18.63 -21.85 0.78
C VAL A 202 -17.34 -22.65 0.58
N GLN A 203 -16.34 -22.45 1.44
CA GLN A 203 -15.02 -23.07 1.32
C GLN A 203 -15.07 -24.60 1.33
N ASP A 204 -16.06 -25.21 1.98
CA ASP A 204 -16.25 -26.66 2.04
C ASP A 204 -16.53 -27.27 0.64
N PHE A 205 -16.92 -26.45 -0.33
CA PHE A 205 -17.24 -26.84 -1.72
C PHE A 205 -16.15 -26.41 -2.71
N THR A 206 -15.20 -25.59 -2.27
CA THR A 206 -14.20 -25.02 -3.16
C THR A 206 -13.08 -26.00 -3.48
N PRO A 207 -12.46 -25.90 -4.68
CA PRO A 207 -11.22 -26.61 -4.98
C PRO A 207 -10.10 -26.30 -3.98
N GLN A 208 -9.24 -27.28 -3.71
CA GLN A 208 -8.09 -27.12 -2.80
C GLN A 208 -7.02 -26.17 -3.37
N ASP A 209 -6.85 -26.16 -4.71
CA ASP A 209 -5.90 -25.29 -5.37
C ASP A 209 -6.30 -23.80 -5.26
N ARG A 210 -5.33 -22.94 -4.96
CA ARG A 210 -5.56 -21.51 -4.70
C ARG A 210 -6.07 -20.76 -5.92
N PHE A 211 -5.53 -21.02 -7.11
CA PHE A 211 -5.91 -20.32 -8.33
C PHE A 211 -7.32 -20.75 -8.76
N ASN A 212 -7.58 -22.06 -8.76
CA ASN A 212 -8.88 -22.62 -9.07
C ASN A 212 -9.95 -22.16 -8.08
N ARG A 213 -9.64 -22.08 -6.78
CA ARG A 213 -10.57 -21.53 -5.78
C ARG A 213 -10.95 -20.08 -6.06
N ARG A 214 -9.98 -19.23 -6.44
CA ARG A 214 -10.26 -17.83 -6.79
C ARG A 214 -11.18 -17.74 -8.02
N HIS A 215 -10.89 -18.54 -9.05
CA HIS A 215 -11.70 -18.58 -10.26
C HIS A 215 -13.12 -19.09 -9.97
N TRP A 216 -13.24 -20.16 -9.18
CA TRP A 216 -14.51 -20.77 -8.78
C TRP A 216 -15.40 -19.79 -8.01
N LEU A 217 -14.82 -19.01 -7.08
CA LEU A 217 -15.55 -17.99 -6.31
C LEU A 217 -15.96 -16.79 -7.16
N HIS A 218 -15.11 -16.37 -8.09
CA HIS A 218 -15.42 -15.25 -8.98
C HIS A 218 -16.58 -15.55 -9.93
N ASN A 219 -16.71 -16.82 -10.35
CA ASN A 219 -17.72 -17.27 -11.29
C ASN A 219 -18.90 -18.00 -10.61
N LEU A 220 -19.05 -17.83 -9.29
CA LEU A 220 -20.10 -18.47 -8.51
C LEU A 220 -21.49 -18.04 -9.00
N VAL A 221 -22.30 -19.02 -9.38
CA VAL A 221 -23.69 -18.84 -9.82
C VAL A 221 -24.60 -19.87 -9.13
N VAL A 222 -25.85 -19.49 -8.88
CA VAL A 222 -26.87 -20.31 -8.19
C VAL A 222 -28.25 -20.15 -8.85
N PRO A 223 -29.20 -21.10 -8.68
CA PRO A 223 -30.51 -21.06 -9.37
C PRO A 223 -31.53 -20.09 -8.75
N PHE A 224 -31.23 -19.50 -7.61
CA PHE A 224 -32.15 -18.73 -6.78
C PHE A 224 -31.49 -17.44 -6.30
N ASP A 225 -32.32 -16.51 -5.80
CA ASP A 225 -31.82 -15.31 -5.13
C ASP A 225 -31.00 -15.71 -3.89
N ALA A 226 -29.76 -15.23 -3.82
CA ALA A 226 -28.87 -15.51 -2.71
C ALA A 226 -28.03 -14.31 -2.32
N MET A 227 -27.54 -14.31 -1.09
CA MET A 227 -26.58 -13.34 -0.59
C MET A 227 -25.24 -14.04 -0.37
N LEU A 228 -24.17 -13.43 -0.88
CA LEU A 228 -22.80 -13.85 -0.69
C LEU A 228 -22.08 -12.84 0.20
N TYR A 229 -21.70 -13.28 1.40
CA TYR A 229 -20.89 -12.52 2.33
C TYR A 229 -19.44 -12.98 2.27
N SER A 230 -18.53 -12.07 1.97
CA SER A 230 -17.09 -12.32 1.95
C SER A 230 -16.39 -11.53 3.05
N TYR A 231 -15.55 -12.20 3.82
CA TYR A 231 -14.70 -11.62 4.85
C TYR A 231 -13.22 -11.86 4.51
N ALA A 232 -12.51 -10.81 4.11
CA ALA A 232 -11.09 -10.89 3.77
C ALA A 232 -10.22 -10.82 5.04
N HIS A 233 -9.78 -11.98 5.55
CA HIS A 233 -8.88 -12.01 6.69
C HIS A 233 -7.40 -12.06 6.28
N GLY A 234 -6.79 -10.87 6.23
CA GLY A 234 -5.33 -10.73 6.03
C GLY A 234 -4.82 -11.31 4.71
N ASN A 235 -3.51 -11.18 4.47
CA ASN A 235 -2.95 -11.45 3.13
C ASN A 235 -2.70 -12.93 2.83
N SER A 236 -2.81 -13.84 3.81
CA SER A 236 -2.35 -15.23 3.68
C SER A 236 -3.45 -16.28 3.51
N PHE A 237 -4.66 -16.07 4.06
CA PHE A 237 -5.72 -17.10 4.06
C PHE A 237 -6.77 -16.94 2.95
N GLY A 238 -6.78 -15.79 2.27
CA GLY A 238 -7.86 -15.43 1.34
C GLY A 238 -9.09 -14.92 2.07
N SER A 239 -10.22 -14.85 1.37
CA SER A 239 -11.51 -14.50 1.98
C SER A 239 -12.26 -15.74 2.46
N LEU A 240 -12.91 -15.63 3.61
CA LEU A 240 -13.96 -16.53 4.07
C LEU A 240 -15.27 -16.11 3.38
N ASN A 241 -16.05 -17.06 2.87
CA ASN A 241 -17.23 -16.76 2.07
C ASN A 241 -18.40 -17.57 2.60
N PHE A 242 -19.52 -16.89 2.82
CA PHE A 242 -20.75 -17.48 3.31
C PHE A 242 -21.86 -17.14 2.34
N ILE A 243 -22.68 -18.12 2.00
CA ILE A 243 -23.82 -17.93 1.10
C ILE A 243 -25.10 -18.39 1.78
N TRP A 244 -26.20 -17.67 1.58
CA TRP A 244 -27.53 -18.12 1.99
C TRP A 244 -28.58 -17.71 0.98
N ARG A 245 -29.63 -18.52 0.92
CA ARG A 245 -30.82 -18.24 0.12
C ARG A 245 -31.64 -17.11 0.73
N VAL A 246 -32.20 -16.28 -0.13
CA VAL A 246 -33.13 -15.22 0.24
C VAL A 246 -34.43 -15.34 -0.57
N GLU A 247 -35.44 -14.60 -0.14
CA GLU A 247 -36.69 -14.43 -0.89
C GLU A 247 -36.44 -13.39 -2.00
N SER A 248 -37.25 -13.39 -3.06
CA SER A 248 -37.10 -12.43 -4.17
C SER A 248 -37.25 -10.97 -3.72
N GLU A 249 -38.03 -10.73 -2.66
CA GLU A 249 -37.95 -9.50 -1.87
C GLU A 249 -37.13 -9.76 -0.60
N VAL A 250 -35.98 -9.10 -0.50
CA VAL A 250 -35.05 -9.30 0.61
C VAL A 250 -35.60 -8.67 1.88
N ASP A 251 -35.89 -9.49 2.88
CA ASP A 251 -36.15 -9.03 4.25
C ASP A 251 -34.84 -8.56 4.89
N GLN A 252 -34.66 -7.25 4.96
CA GLN A 252 -33.47 -6.60 5.52
C GLN A 252 -33.26 -6.94 7.01
N SER A 253 -34.34 -7.20 7.77
CA SER A 253 -34.25 -7.56 9.18
C SER A 253 -33.67 -8.97 9.34
N ARG A 254 -34.21 -9.96 8.62
CA ARG A 254 -33.70 -11.33 8.62
C ARG A 254 -32.28 -11.42 8.07
N ASN A 255 -31.98 -10.66 7.01
CA ASN A 255 -30.64 -10.59 6.45
C ASN A 255 -29.62 -10.04 7.47
N SER A 256 -29.98 -8.97 8.19
CA SER A 256 -29.15 -8.39 9.26
C SER A 256 -28.92 -9.37 10.40
N GLN A 257 -29.95 -10.12 10.82
CA GLN A 257 -29.81 -11.16 11.84
C GLN A 257 -28.87 -12.29 11.40
N THR A 258 -28.95 -12.69 10.13
CA THR A 258 -28.05 -13.71 9.57
C THR A 258 -26.61 -13.20 9.51
N LEU A 259 -26.38 -11.94 9.13
CA LEU A 259 -25.05 -11.33 9.18
C LEU A 259 -24.47 -11.33 10.59
N VAL A 260 -25.27 -10.99 11.61
CA VAL A 260 -24.83 -11.04 13.01
C VAL A 260 -24.42 -12.47 13.39
N LYS A 261 -25.23 -13.48 13.04
CA LYS A 261 -24.91 -14.90 13.29
C LYS A 261 -23.64 -15.35 12.59
N VAL A 262 -23.40 -14.93 11.35
CA VAL A 262 -22.16 -15.24 10.64
C VAL A 262 -20.99 -14.56 11.33
N SER A 263 -21.11 -13.27 11.64
CA SER A 263 -20.05 -12.48 12.26
C SER A 263 -19.62 -13.00 13.64
N SER A 264 -20.58 -13.48 14.45
CA SER A 264 -20.28 -14.07 15.77
C SER A 264 -19.56 -15.41 15.68
N ASN A 265 -19.69 -16.12 14.56
CA ASN A 265 -19.05 -17.40 14.30
C ASN A 265 -17.78 -17.28 13.45
N LEU A 266 -17.38 -16.06 13.05
CA LEU A 266 -16.13 -15.87 12.34
C LEU A 266 -14.95 -16.22 13.24
N PRO A 267 -13.94 -16.94 12.73
CA PRO A 267 -12.75 -17.26 13.50
C PRO A 267 -12.06 -15.97 13.96
N VAL A 268 -11.91 -15.82 15.27
CA VAL A 268 -11.16 -14.73 15.91
C VAL A 268 -9.68 -15.05 15.76
N PHE A 269 -9.06 -14.61 14.67
CA PHE A 269 -7.64 -14.84 14.49
C PHE A 269 -6.83 -13.99 15.47
N ALA A 270 -5.94 -14.63 16.22
CA ALA A 270 -5.04 -13.91 17.11
C ALA A 270 -4.16 -12.93 16.33
N SER A 271 -3.91 -11.74 16.87
CA SER A 271 -3.00 -10.79 16.24
C SER A 271 -1.57 -11.36 16.17
N ARG A 272 -0.76 -10.83 15.25
CA ARG A 272 0.67 -11.20 15.15
C ARG A 272 1.42 -11.03 16.47
N ASP A 273 1.01 -10.06 17.28
CA ASP A 273 1.62 -9.79 18.57
C ASP A 273 1.15 -10.75 19.65
N VAL A 274 -0.14 -11.12 19.69
CA VAL A 274 -0.61 -12.21 20.57
C VAL A 274 0.17 -13.50 20.30
N ARG A 275 0.37 -13.85 19.02
CA ARG A 275 1.20 -15.01 18.63
C ARG A 275 2.64 -14.85 19.06
N ARG A 276 3.23 -13.68 18.81
CA ARG A 276 4.64 -13.40 19.15
C ARG A 276 4.85 -13.47 20.65
N THR A 277 3.97 -12.84 21.43
CA THR A 277 4.00 -12.85 22.89
C THR A 277 3.83 -14.26 23.42
N PHE A 278 2.87 -15.05 22.93
CA PHE A 278 2.73 -16.45 23.31
C PHE A 278 4.05 -17.21 23.06
N VAL A 279 4.55 -17.18 21.82
CA VAL A 279 5.76 -17.92 21.45
C VAL A 279 6.97 -17.45 22.26
N GLN A 280 7.14 -16.16 22.49
CA GLN A 280 8.28 -15.62 23.25
C GLN A 280 8.18 -15.95 24.74
N THR A 281 7.02 -15.77 25.36
CA THR A 281 6.79 -16.06 26.78
C THR A 281 7.03 -17.53 27.08
N TYR A 282 6.41 -18.44 26.32
CA TYR A 282 6.55 -19.87 26.56
C TYR A 282 7.92 -20.40 26.14
N ASN A 283 8.55 -19.86 25.07
CA ASN A 283 9.92 -20.24 24.73
C ASN A 283 10.91 -19.88 25.85
N ARG A 284 10.72 -18.73 26.50
CA ARG A 284 11.54 -18.30 27.64
C ARG A 284 11.30 -19.16 28.89
N LEU A 285 10.06 -19.56 29.15
CA LEU A 285 9.69 -20.32 30.35
C LEU A 285 10.02 -21.81 30.26
N SER A 286 9.78 -22.44 29.10
CA SER A 286 9.89 -23.89 28.95
C SER A 286 11.03 -24.35 28.04
N GLY A 287 11.75 -23.43 27.38
CA GLY A 287 12.79 -23.77 26.40
C GLY A 287 12.26 -24.46 25.13
N THR A 288 10.93 -24.63 25.01
CA THR A 288 10.31 -25.36 23.90
C THR A 288 10.60 -24.63 22.57
N PRO A 289 10.97 -25.35 21.49
CA PRO A 289 11.23 -24.73 20.20
C PRO A 289 10.06 -23.88 19.72
N LYS A 290 10.37 -22.70 19.15
CA LYS A 290 9.36 -21.77 18.64
C LYS A 290 8.44 -22.39 17.58
N SER A 291 8.91 -23.38 16.83
CA SER A 291 8.11 -24.15 15.86
C SER A 291 7.01 -24.95 16.55
N VAL A 292 7.34 -25.66 17.62
CA VAL A 292 6.40 -26.45 18.42
C VAL A 292 5.38 -25.54 19.09
N LEU A 293 5.81 -24.40 19.67
CA LEU A 293 4.91 -23.43 20.29
C LEU A 293 3.94 -22.79 19.29
N ARG A 294 4.38 -22.53 18.05
CA ARG A 294 3.47 -22.05 16.98
C ARG A 294 2.43 -23.12 16.61
N ASN A 295 2.84 -24.39 16.58
CA ASN A 295 1.92 -25.49 16.31
C ASN A 295 0.90 -25.65 17.46
N ILE A 296 1.36 -25.67 18.71
CA ILE A 296 0.49 -25.69 19.90
C ILE A 296 -0.50 -24.52 19.87
N PHE A 297 -0.02 -23.32 19.57
CA PHE A 297 -0.87 -22.14 19.44
C PHE A 297 -1.94 -22.34 18.36
N ALA A 298 -1.55 -22.79 17.16
CA ALA A 298 -2.47 -23.05 16.07
C ALA A 298 -3.52 -24.13 16.42
N THR A 299 -3.11 -25.23 17.06
CA THR A 299 -4.01 -26.31 17.48
C THR A 299 -5.03 -25.85 18.52
N ILE A 300 -4.61 -25.05 19.51
CA ILE A 300 -5.51 -24.58 20.59
C ILE A 300 -6.47 -23.49 20.10
N THR A 301 -6.01 -22.63 19.20
CA THR A 301 -6.79 -21.45 18.76
C THR A 301 -7.54 -21.65 17.45
N GLY A 302 -7.31 -22.76 16.76
CA GLY A 302 -7.78 -22.95 15.38
C GLY A 302 -7.15 -21.95 14.40
N ASP A 303 -6.05 -21.28 14.77
CA ASP A 303 -5.38 -20.28 13.95
C ASP A 303 -4.63 -20.95 12.79
N LEU A 304 -5.29 -20.98 11.63
CA LEU A 304 -4.74 -21.59 10.42
C LEU A 304 -3.66 -20.74 9.73
N THR A 305 -3.32 -19.54 10.22
CA THR A 305 -2.41 -18.62 9.51
C THR A 305 -0.95 -19.09 9.38
N SER A 306 -0.61 -20.24 9.95
CA SER A 306 0.68 -20.88 9.71
C SER A 306 0.69 -21.51 8.32
N ALA A 307 1.53 -20.99 7.43
CA ALA A 307 1.83 -21.67 6.18
C ALA A 307 2.32 -23.09 6.52
N VAL A 308 1.60 -24.11 6.04
CA VAL A 308 2.10 -25.48 6.06
C VAL A 308 3.39 -25.45 5.23
N SER A 309 4.52 -25.60 5.90
CA SER A 309 5.78 -25.80 5.20
C SER A 309 5.70 -27.17 4.57
N SER A 310 5.36 -27.22 3.28
CA SER A 310 5.51 -28.42 2.47
C SER A 310 6.97 -28.86 2.57
N LYS A 311 7.19 -30.05 3.13
CA LYS A 311 8.44 -30.79 2.96
C LYS A 311 8.50 -31.34 1.55
#